data_AF-A0A918GLP7-F1
#
_entry.id   AF-A0A918GLP7-F1
#
_cell.length_a   1.000
_cell.length_b   1.000
_cell.length_c   1.000
_cell.angle_alpha   90.00
_cell.angle_beta   90.00
_cell.angle_gamma   90.00
#
_symmetry.space_group_name_H-M   'P 1'
#
loop_
_entity.id
_entity.type
_entity.pdbx_description
1 polymer ?
#
loop_
_entity_poly.entity_id
_entity_poly.type
_entity_poly.pdbx_seq_one_letter_code
_entity_poly.pdbx_strand_id
1 'polypeptide(L)'
;MTEVATYDVAVSFAEEQREAVDEVVEAFRQRGLTVLHGPDQIHDWWARKDRGDLPVARVRFFLPFVSAVDEFTAAMLRAVKAGDQHVLPVLVGPVAVPEELLHPHVDYLRASTPDRLTDAVSGRVEAAEAAGRDRAPVAEVVTTARAAAPAPSVPATFSRYAEQDAALRYLGEQFAAALPGLAGRGLVGTAHIGDSRIAVRVERAGDTVYALDIQRGGIGGDETVNFVVGRHDPGSACSNGWARPVHDTATGATGFELHDLSLLGRAAEPRTYSREELFTALWERITAVLASTLR
;
A
#
# COMPACT_ATOMS: atom_id res chain seq x y z
N MET A 1 -12.98 -38.12 18.58
CA MET A 1 -11.78 -37.31 18.27
C MET A 1 -11.52 -37.49 16.79
N THR A 2 -11.77 -36.47 15.98
CA THR A 2 -11.46 -36.53 14.54
C THR A 2 -9.95 -36.45 14.40
N GLU A 3 -9.34 -37.45 13.78
CA GLU A 3 -7.91 -37.48 13.51
C GLU A 3 -7.53 -36.29 12.62
N VAL A 4 -6.50 -35.53 13.02
CA VAL A 4 -6.05 -34.37 12.23
C VAL A 4 -5.31 -34.89 11.00
N ALA A 5 -5.75 -34.48 9.82
CA ALA A 5 -5.13 -34.91 8.57
C ALA A 5 -3.65 -34.52 8.52
N THR A 6 -2.80 -35.43 8.04
CA THR A 6 -1.36 -35.20 7.93
C THR A 6 -0.91 -35.37 6.48
N TYR A 7 0.03 -34.52 6.07
CA TYR A 7 0.58 -34.48 4.72
C TYR A 7 2.10 -34.29 4.77
N ASP A 8 2.79 -34.73 3.74
CA ASP A 8 4.21 -34.43 3.56
C ASP A 8 4.37 -33.00 3.08
N VAL A 9 3.53 -32.59 2.14
CA VAL A 9 3.59 -31.25 1.54
C VAL A 9 2.20 -30.62 1.41
N ALA A 10 2.13 -29.31 1.60
CA ALA A 10 1.04 -28.46 1.12
C ALA A 10 1.57 -27.53 0.05
N VAL A 11 0.77 -27.24 -0.97
CA VAL A 11 1.20 -26.41 -2.10
C VAL A 11 0.39 -25.12 -2.19
N SER A 12 1.03 -24.06 -2.66
CA SER A 12 0.38 -22.81 -3.08
C SER A 12 1.01 -22.33 -4.38
N PHE A 13 0.21 -21.72 -5.25
CA PHE A 13 0.62 -21.34 -6.61
C PHE A 13 -0.18 -20.13 -7.11
N ALA A 14 0.35 -19.43 -8.10
CA ALA A 14 -0.40 -18.41 -8.83
C ALA A 14 -1.39 -19.07 -9.80
N GLU A 15 -2.54 -18.43 -10.08
CA GLU A 15 -3.61 -19.04 -10.88
C GLU A 15 -3.13 -19.51 -12.27
N GLU A 16 -2.20 -18.78 -12.88
CA GLU A 16 -1.62 -19.08 -14.18
C GLU A 16 -0.75 -20.36 -14.18
N GLN A 17 -0.35 -20.84 -13.00
CA GLN A 17 0.50 -22.03 -12.84
C GLN A 17 -0.30 -23.32 -12.61
N ARG A 18 -1.63 -23.24 -12.56
CA ARG A 18 -2.51 -24.35 -12.18
C ARG A 18 -2.18 -25.66 -12.89
N GLU A 19 -2.18 -25.66 -14.23
CA GLU A 19 -1.95 -26.88 -15.02
C GLU A 19 -0.58 -27.50 -14.72
N ALA A 20 0.47 -26.67 -14.65
CA ALA A 20 1.82 -27.14 -14.36
C ALA A 20 1.96 -27.69 -12.93
N VAL A 21 1.26 -27.09 -11.96
CA VAL A 21 1.27 -27.54 -10.56
C VAL A 21 0.47 -28.82 -10.41
N ASP A 22 -0.64 -28.98 -11.13
CA ASP A 22 -1.43 -30.23 -11.15
C ASP A 22 -0.56 -31.41 -11.61
N GLU A 23 0.22 -31.24 -12.68
CA GLU A 23 1.17 -32.26 -13.16
C GLU A 23 2.22 -32.63 -12.09
N VAL A 24 2.77 -31.63 -11.40
CA VAL A 24 3.75 -31.84 -10.32
C VAL A 24 3.11 -32.54 -9.11
N VAL A 25 1.89 -32.17 -8.73
CA VAL A 25 1.15 -32.81 -7.62
C VAL A 25 0.87 -34.27 -7.93
N GLU A 26 0.50 -34.59 -9.18
CA GLU A 26 0.32 -35.98 -9.60
C GLU A 26 1.65 -36.75 -9.57
N ALA A 27 2.76 -36.14 -10.00
CA ALA A 27 4.09 -36.75 -9.87
C ALA A 27 4.46 -37.03 -8.39
N PHE A 28 4.20 -36.08 -7.49
CA PHE A 28 4.40 -36.26 -6.04
C PHE A 28 3.59 -37.45 -5.51
N ARG A 29 2.31 -37.56 -5.90
CA ARG A 29 1.42 -38.66 -5.49
C ARG A 29 1.90 -40.01 -6.03
N GLN A 30 2.33 -40.06 -7.30
CA GLN A 30 2.89 -41.28 -7.90
C GLN A 30 4.19 -41.74 -7.21
N ARG A 31 4.97 -40.80 -6.67
CA ARG A 31 6.16 -41.10 -5.85
C ARG A 31 5.84 -41.50 -4.40
N GLY A 32 4.57 -41.44 -4.01
CA GLY A 32 4.08 -41.84 -2.68
C GLY A 32 4.00 -40.71 -1.65
N LEU A 33 4.20 -39.45 -2.06
CA LEU A 33 4.03 -38.30 -1.15
C LEU A 33 2.55 -37.99 -0.92
N THR A 34 2.22 -37.67 0.32
CA THR A 34 0.90 -37.14 0.68
C THR A 34 0.85 -35.63 0.49
N VAL A 35 -0.09 -35.15 -0.32
CA VAL A 35 -0.16 -33.74 -0.75
C VAL A 35 -1.49 -33.10 -0.35
N LEU A 36 -1.43 -32.00 0.40
CA LEU A 36 -2.56 -31.08 0.57
C LEU A 36 -2.60 -30.13 -0.62
N HIS A 37 -3.56 -30.36 -1.50
CA HIS A 37 -3.78 -29.57 -2.71
C HIS A 37 -5.28 -29.49 -3.02
N GLY A 38 -5.76 -28.32 -3.41
CA GLY A 38 -7.12 -28.11 -3.89
C GLY A 38 -7.14 -27.02 -4.96
N PRO A 39 -8.14 -27.01 -5.87
CA PRO A 39 -8.15 -26.10 -7.01
C PRO A 39 -8.12 -24.63 -6.56
N ASP A 40 -8.77 -24.27 -5.46
CA ASP A 40 -8.82 -22.87 -5.01
C ASP A 40 -7.68 -22.50 -4.06
N GLN A 41 -6.74 -23.40 -3.75
CA GLN A 41 -5.64 -23.17 -2.82
C GLN A 41 -4.46 -22.42 -3.48
N ILE A 42 -4.79 -21.37 -4.23
CA ILE A 42 -3.84 -20.43 -4.85
C ILE A 42 -3.29 -19.43 -3.83
N HIS A 43 -2.21 -18.71 -4.17
CA HIS A 43 -1.56 -17.70 -3.31
C HIS A 43 -2.58 -16.73 -2.68
N ASP A 44 -3.46 -16.16 -3.50
CA ASP A 44 -4.50 -15.22 -3.04
C ASP A 44 -5.45 -15.80 -2.00
N TRP A 45 -5.72 -17.11 -2.07
CA TRP A 45 -6.58 -17.77 -1.09
C TRP A 45 -5.85 -17.92 0.24
N TRP A 46 -4.60 -18.38 0.22
CA TRP A 46 -3.76 -18.49 1.43
C TRP A 46 -3.50 -17.13 2.08
N ALA A 47 -3.28 -16.10 1.26
CA ALA A 47 -2.99 -14.74 1.72
C ALA A 47 -4.16 -14.10 2.47
N ARG A 48 -5.40 -14.33 2.01
CA ARG A 48 -6.61 -13.68 2.56
C ARG A 48 -7.24 -14.40 3.77
N LYS A 49 -6.84 -15.64 4.05
CA LYS A 49 -7.49 -16.47 5.07
C LYS A 49 -6.90 -16.21 6.45
N ASP A 50 -7.78 -16.03 7.43
CA ASP A 50 -7.42 -16.02 8.84
C ASP A 50 -7.08 -17.43 9.33
N ARG A 51 -6.35 -17.53 10.45
CA ARG A 51 -5.90 -18.82 11.00
C ARG A 51 -7.01 -19.85 11.16
N GLY A 52 -8.22 -19.41 11.51
CA GLY A 52 -9.40 -20.27 11.72
C GLY A 52 -10.02 -20.82 10.44
N ASP A 53 -9.77 -20.16 9.30
CA ASP A 53 -10.33 -20.56 8.00
C ASP A 53 -9.36 -21.41 7.16
N LEU A 54 -8.12 -21.57 7.64
CA LEU A 54 -7.12 -22.41 7.02
C LEU A 54 -7.38 -23.89 7.34
N PRO A 55 -6.90 -24.83 6.49
CA PRO A 55 -7.18 -26.24 6.68
C PRO A 55 -6.63 -26.76 8.02
N VAL A 56 -7.44 -27.53 8.74
CA VAL A 56 -7.01 -28.21 9.98
C VAL A 56 -6.18 -29.44 9.60
N ALA A 57 -4.93 -29.19 9.23
CA ALA A 57 -3.99 -30.21 8.77
C ALA A 57 -2.56 -29.93 9.28
N ARG A 58 -1.74 -30.98 9.32
CA ARG A 58 -0.30 -30.88 9.62
C ARG A 58 0.52 -31.24 8.38
N VAL A 59 1.55 -30.45 8.11
CA VAL A 59 2.41 -30.60 6.93
C VAL A 59 3.86 -30.69 7.37
N ARG A 60 4.69 -31.41 6.61
CA ARG A 60 6.15 -31.35 6.83
C ARG A 60 6.74 -30.10 6.17
N PHE A 61 6.28 -29.81 4.95
CA PHE A 61 6.63 -28.59 4.23
C PHE A 61 5.41 -27.89 3.60
N PHE A 62 5.49 -26.58 3.49
CA PHE A 62 4.63 -25.72 2.69
C PHE A 62 5.44 -25.21 1.49
N LEU A 63 4.97 -25.48 0.28
CA LEU A 63 5.66 -25.26 -0.98
C LEU A 63 4.96 -24.15 -1.77
N PRO A 64 5.38 -22.88 -1.60
CA PRO A 64 4.95 -21.81 -2.48
C PRO A 64 5.71 -21.89 -3.80
N PHE A 65 4.98 -22.05 -4.91
CA PHE A 65 5.50 -21.95 -6.27
C PHE A 65 5.60 -20.46 -6.65
N VAL A 66 6.84 -19.97 -6.82
CA VAL A 66 7.15 -18.55 -7.00
C VAL A 66 7.52 -18.29 -8.46
N SER A 67 6.56 -17.81 -9.26
CA SER A 67 6.80 -17.28 -10.62
C SER A 67 7.08 -15.78 -10.64
N ALA A 68 6.57 -15.04 -9.65
CA ALA A 68 6.78 -13.62 -9.44
C ALA A 68 6.91 -13.35 -7.94
N VAL A 69 7.55 -12.23 -7.57
CA VAL A 69 7.67 -11.80 -6.18
C VAL A 69 6.56 -10.79 -5.88
N ASP A 70 5.53 -11.27 -5.21
CA ASP A 70 4.44 -10.48 -4.61
C ASP A 70 4.58 -10.44 -3.08
N GLU A 71 3.61 -9.83 -2.39
CA GLU A 71 3.64 -9.73 -0.93
C GLU A 71 3.69 -11.11 -0.23
N PHE A 72 2.86 -12.05 -0.70
CA PHE A 72 2.72 -13.38 -0.10
C PHE A 72 4.00 -14.21 -0.28
N THR A 73 4.50 -14.32 -1.52
CA THR A 73 5.72 -15.05 -1.85
C THR A 73 6.96 -14.39 -1.25
N ALA A 74 7.01 -13.06 -1.17
CA ALA A 74 8.07 -12.37 -0.44
C ALA A 74 8.06 -12.71 1.05
N ALA A 75 6.88 -12.81 1.68
CA ALA A 75 6.76 -13.23 3.06
C ALA A 75 7.26 -14.68 3.26
N MET A 76 6.93 -15.60 2.35
CA MET A 76 7.46 -16.97 2.38
C MET A 76 8.99 -17.01 2.24
N LEU A 77 9.56 -16.23 1.33
CA LEU A 77 11.02 -16.12 1.15
C LEU A 77 11.70 -15.56 2.41
N ARG A 78 11.10 -14.54 3.06
CA ARG A 78 11.58 -14.00 4.34
C ARG A 78 11.52 -15.04 5.46
N ALA A 79 10.46 -15.84 5.53
CA ALA A 79 10.33 -16.90 6.53
C ALA A 79 11.48 -17.90 6.41
N VAL A 80 11.81 -18.33 5.19
CA VAL A 80 12.97 -19.19 4.93
C VAL A 80 14.28 -18.51 5.33
N LYS A 81 14.44 -17.23 4.98
CA LYS A 81 15.63 -16.45 5.36
C LYS A 81 15.76 -16.31 6.88
N ALA A 82 14.65 -16.25 7.60
CA ALA A 82 14.60 -16.23 9.07
C ALA A 82 14.78 -17.62 9.70
N GLY A 83 14.95 -18.68 8.90
CA GLY A 83 15.21 -20.04 9.36
C GLY A 83 13.96 -20.90 9.54
N ASP A 84 12.82 -20.51 8.97
CA ASP A 84 11.62 -21.38 8.96
C ASP A 84 11.92 -22.67 8.19
N GLN A 85 11.88 -23.78 8.93
CA GLN A 85 12.20 -25.11 8.43
C GLN A 85 11.04 -25.81 7.71
N HIS A 86 9.83 -25.24 7.78
CA HIS A 86 8.61 -25.79 7.19
C HIS A 86 8.22 -25.08 5.90
N VAL A 87 8.84 -23.96 5.53
CA VAL A 87 8.62 -23.30 4.24
C VAL A 87 9.70 -23.73 3.25
N LEU A 88 9.30 -24.19 2.07
CA LEU A 88 10.22 -24.65 1.01
C LEU A 88 9.79 -24.08 -0.36
N PRO A 89 10.20 -22.85 -0.69
CA PRO A 89 9.83 -22.19 -1.94
C PRO A 89 10.39 -22.92 -3.16
N VAL A 90 9.56 -23.01 -4.19
CA VAL A 90 9.91 -23.56 -5.50
C VAL A 90 9.90 -22.43 -6.51
N LEU A 91 11.08 -22.02 -6.98
CA LEU A 91 11.22 -20.95 -7.98
C LEU A 91 10.85 -21.48 -9.37
N VAL A 92 9.89 -20.85 -10.04
CA VAL A 92 9.36 -21.29 -11.34
C VAL A 92 9.80 -20.34 -12.44
N GLY A 93 10.49 -20.88 -13.45
CA GLY A 93 10.97 -20.09 -14.59
C GLY A 93 12.07 -19.09 -14.21
N PRO A 94 12.29 -18.05 -15.04
CA PRO A 94 13.32 -17.03 -14.83
C PRO A 94 12.85 -15.95 -13.84
N VAL A 95 12.43 -16.35 -12.64
CA VAL A 95 12.04 -15.39 -11.59
C VAL A 95 13.27 -14.66 -11.03
N ALA A 96 13.22 -13.33 -11.06
CA ALA A 96 14.23 -12.47 -10.44
C ALA A 96 13.83 -12.22 -8.99
N VAL A 97 14.45 -12.93 -8.05
CA VAL A 97 14.23 -12.73 -6.62
C VAL A 97 15.27 -11.73 -6.09
N PRO A 98 14.85 -10.63 -5.43
CA PRO A 98 15.77 -9.69 -4.80
C PRO A 98 16.72 -10.38 -3.81
N GLU A 99 18.01 -10.01 -3.82
CA GLU A 99 19.04 -10.63 -2.97
C GLU A 99 18.72 -10.50 -1.48
N GLU A 100 18.04 -9.43 -1.08
CA GLU A 100 17.61 -9.20 0.29
C GLU A 100 16.56 -10.21 0.78
N LEU A 101 15.88 -10.94 -0.12
CA LEU A 101 14.93 -12.00 0.25
C LEU A 101 15.57 -13.38 0.25
N LEU A 102 16.78 -13.52 -0.31
CA LEU A 102 17.49 -14.79 -0.37
C LEU A 102 18.46 -14.94 0.80
N HIS A 103 18.54 -16.15 1.34
CA HIS A 103 19.59 -16.52 2.28
C HIS A 103 20.77 -17.13 1.51
N PRO A 104 22.02 -16.67 1.72
CA PRO A 104 23.18 -17.10 0.92
C PRO A 104 23.52 -18.59 1.05
N HIS A 105 23.03 -19.25 2.10
CA HIS A 105 23.29 -20.67 2.38
C HIS A 105 22.07 -21.56 2.22
N VAL A 106 20.93 -21.04 1.75
CA VAL A 106 19.75 -21.86 1.45
C VAL A 106 19.77 -22.25 -0.02
N ASP A 107 19.74 -23.55 -0.27
CA ASP A 107 19.56 -24.09 -1.61
C ASP A 107 18.06 -24.15 -1.94
N TYR A 108 17.60 -23.16 -2.72
CA TYR A 108 16.21 -23.00 -3.14
C TYR A 108 15.86 -23.97 -4.26
N LEU A 109 14.73 -24.65 -4.15
CA LEU A 109 14.25 -25.54 -5.20
C LEU A 109 13.89 -24.72 -6.44
N ARG A 110 14.25 -25.25 -7.61
CA ARG A 110 13.82 -24.71 -8.90
C ARG A 110 12.92 -25.71 -9.60
N ALA A 111 11.77 -25.24 -10.07
CA ALA A 111 10.92 -26.03 -10.94
C ALA A 111 11.68 -26.29 -12.24
N SER A 112 12.03 -27.55 -12.43
CA SER A 112 12.61 -28.05 -13.67
C SER A 112 11.58 -28.96 -14.34
N THR A 113 11.84 -30.26 -14.42
CA THR A 113 10.85 -31.27 -14.81
C THR A 113 10.10 -31.78 -13.57
N PRO A 114 8.82 -32.19 -13.68
CA PRO A 114 8.07 -32.77 -12.55
C PRO A 114 8.83 -33.87 -11.80
N ASP A 115 9.47 -34.81 -12.50
CA ASP A 115 10.24 -35.90 -11.89
C ASP A 115 11.40 -35.40 -11.02
N ARG A 116 12.24 -34.51 -11.57
CA ARG A 116 13.38 -33.94 -10.82
C ARG A 116 12.95 -33.12 -9.60
N LEU A 117 11.87 -32.34 -9.72
CA LEU A 117 11.32 -31.61 -8.59
C LEU A 117 10.78 -32.59 -7.54
N THR A 118 10.11 -33.65 -7.97
CA THR A 118 9.59 -34.73 -7.12
C THR A 118 10.71 -35.41 -6.36
N ASP A 119 11.79 -35.82 -7.02
CA ASP A 119 12.95 -36.44 -6.37
C ASP A 119 13.61 -35.49 -5.36
N ALA A 120 13.74 -34.20 -5.70
CA ALA A 120 14.29 -33.21 -4.79
C ALA A 120 13.42 -33.02 -3.54
N VAL A 121 12.09 -32.93 -3.70
CA VAL A 121 11.14 -32.79 -2.59
C VAL A 121 11.11 -34.07 -1.75
N SER A 122 11.03 -35.25 -2.36
CA SER A 122 11.11 -36.54 -1.67
C SER A 122 12.39 -36.65 -0.83
N GLY A 123 13.54 -36.29 -1.39
CA GLY A 123 14.80 -36.28 -0.64
C GLY A 123 14.78 -35.33 0.57
N ARG A 124 14.13 -34.17 0.46
CA ARG A 124 13.96 -33.24 1.60
C ARG A 124 13.00 -33.79 2.66
N VAL A 125 11.94 -34.49 2.25
CA VAL A 125 10.99 -35.17 3.16
C VAL A 125 11.70 -36.30 3.91
N GLU A 126 12.40 -37.18 3.21
CA GLU A 126 13.17 -38.29 3.80
C GLU A 126 14.25 -37.77 4.76
N ALA A 127 14.99 -36.72 4.37
CA ALA A 127 16.00 -36.11 5.24
C ALA A 127 15.39 -35.49 6.51
N ALA A 128 14.22 -34.85 6.40
CA ALA A 128 13.51 -34.30 7.54
C ALA A 128 12.98 -35.41 8.47
N GLU A 129 12.51 -36.52 7.91
CA GLU A 129 12.10 -37.70 8.69
C GLU A 129 13.27 -38.36 9.42
N ALA A 130 14.39 -38.57 8.73
CA ALA A 130 15.61 -39.10 9.32
C ALA A 130 16.15 -38.19 10.44
N ALA A 131 15.95 -36.88 10.33
CA ALA A 131 16.30 -35.90 11.35
C ALA A 131 15.26 -35.78 12.48
N GLY A 132 14.17 -36.55 12.46
CA GLY A 132 13.12 -36.50 13.48
C GLY A 132 12.31 -35.19 13.48
N ARG A 133 12.22 -34.50 12.33
CA ARG A 133 11.45 -33.26 12.23
C ARG A 133 9.95 -33.56 12.12
N ASP A 134 9.21 -33.12 13.13
CA ASP A 134 7.76 -33.26 13.19
C ASP A 134 7.04 -32.39 12.17
N ARG A 135 5.82 -32.82 11.80
CA ARG A 135 4.91 -32.02 10.97
C ARG A 135 4.33 -30.86 11.79
N ALA A 136 4.26 -29.67 11.20
CA ALA A 136 3.68 -28.47 11.83
C ALA A 136 2.24 -28.22 11.34
N PRO A 137 1.35 -27.60 12.14
CA PRO A 137 0.04 -27.17 11.67
C PRO A 137 0.19 -26.20 10.49
N VAL A 138 -0.43 -26.50 9.33
CA VAL A 138 -0.26 -25.67 8.11
C VAL A 138 -0.72 -24.23 8.34
N ALA A 139 -1.79 -24.04 9.12
CA ALA A 139 -2.29 -22.72 9.48
C ALA A 139 -1.22 -21.89 10.22
N GLU A 140 -0.45 -22.51 11.11
CA GLU A 140 0.61 -21.85 11.86
C GLU A 140 1.78 -21.46 10.98
N VAL A 141 2.25 -22.39 10.12
CA VAL A 141 3.33 -22.14 9.15
C VAL A 141 3.00 -20.93 8.29
N VAL A 142 1.80 -20.90 7.68
CA VAL A 142 1.39 -19.80 6.79
C VAL A 142 1.20 -18.49 7.54
N THR A 143 0.61 -18.50 8.74
CA THR A 143 0.42 -17.25 9.52
C THR A 143 1.74 -16.68 10.03
N THR A 144 2.66 -17.51 10.50
CA THR A 144 3.96 -17.08 11.01
C THR A 144 4.83 -16.54 9.87
N ALA A 145 4.82 -17.22 8.71
CA ALA A 145 5.54 -16.75 7.54
C ALA A 145 5.00 -15.40 7.04
N ARG A 146 3.68 -15.18 7.03
CA ARG A 146 3.07 -13.87 6.71
C ARG A 146 3.47 -12.78 7.71
N ALA A 147 3.54 -13.11 9.00
CA ALA A 147 3.95 -12.16 10.04
C ALA A 147 5.44 -11.76 9.97
N ALA A 148 6.26 -12.50 9.22
CA ALA A 148 7.65 -12.14 8.94
C ALA A 148 7.80 -11.00 7.91
N ALA A 149 6.70 -10.52 7.32
CA ALA A 149 6.71 -9.29 6.53
C ALA A 149 7.03 -8.09 7.44
N PRO A 150 7.94 -7.18 7.04
CA PRO A 150 8.21 -5.97 7.81
C PRO A 150 6.91 -5.16 7.94
N ALA A 151 6.64 -4.66 9.14
CA ALA A 151 5.49 -3.80 9.36
C ALA A 151 5.52 -2.61 8.38
N PRO A 152 4.37 -2.22 7.81
CA PRO A 152 4.27 -1.00 7.03
C PRO A 152 4.87 0.16 7.82
N SER A 153 5.88 0.84 7.26
CA SER A 153 6.58 1.93 7.94
C SER A 153 6.75 3.10 7.00
N VAL A 154 6.78 4.32 7.57
CA VAL A 154 7.01 5.53 6.81
C VAL A 154 8.46 5.50 6.29
N PRO A 155 8.68 5.67 4.98
CA PRO A 155 10.03 5.68 4.41
C PRO A 155 10.90 6.74 5.06
N ALA A 156 12.18 6.44 5.32
CA ALA A 156 13.13 7.40 5.87
C ALA A 156 13.33 8.64 4.98
N THR A 157 12.97 8.54 3.70
CA THR A 157 13.00 9.62 2.72
C THR A 157 11.78 10.55 2.77
N PHE A 158 10.72 10.17 3.49
CA PHE A 158 9.52 11.01 3.61
C PHE A 158 9.81 12.22 4.50
N SER A 159 9.57 13.41 3.96
CA SER A 159 9.73 14.67 4.68
C SER A 159 8.47 15.52 4.56
N ARG A 160 7.83 15.80 5.69
CA ARG A 160 6.63 16.65 5.71
C ARG A 160 6.92 18.05 5.16
N TYR A 161 8.10 18.60 5.42
CA TYR A 161 8.49 19.90 4.87
C TYR A 161 8.71 19.85 3.36
N ALA A 162 9.26 18.75 2.82
CA ALA A 162 9.39 18.60 1.38
C ALA A 162 8.02 18.50 0.68
N GLU A 163 7.07 17.76 1.28
CA GLU A 163 5.70 17.67 0.79
C GLU A 163 4.94 19.00 0.91
N GLN A 164 5.12 19.73 2.01
CA GLN A 164 4.58 21.08 2.20
C GLN A 164 5.06 22.03 1.08
N ASP A 165 6.36 22.03 0.78
CA ASP A 165 6.95 22.84 -0.29
C ASP A 165 6.43 22.45 -1.66
N ALA A 166 6.29 21.14 -1.90
CA ALA A 166 5.74 20.62 -3.14
C ALA A 166 4.26 21.00 -3.31
N ALA A 167 3.47 21.00 -2.23
CA ALA A 167 2.08 21.43 -2.24
C ALA A 167 1.94 22.94 -2.51
N LEU A 168 2.71 23.79 -1.85
CA LEU A 168 2.65 25.23 -2.09
C LEU A 168 3.01 25.59 -3.53
N ARG A 169 4.07 24.97 -4.07
CA ARG A 169 4.44 25.16 -5.48
C ARG A 169 3.30 24.74 -6.41
N TYR A 170 2.78 23.53 -6.22
CA TYR A 170 1.69 22.99 -7.03
C TYR A 170 0.44 23.88 -6.97
N LEU A 171 -0.04 24.22 -5.78
CA LEU A 171 -1.22 25.06 -5.60
C LEU A 171 -1.03 26.44 -6.25
N GLY A 172 0.15 27.04 -6.09
CA GLY A 172 0.47 28.32 -6.72
C GLY A 172 0.34 28.26 -8.24
N GLU A 173 0.96 27.25 -8.87
CA GLU A 173 0.90 27.01 -10.31
C GLU A 173 -0.55 26.78 -10.78
N GLN A 174 -1.31 25.95 -10.09
CA GLN A 174 -2.69 25.65 -10.45
C GLN A 174 -3.62 26.86 -10.33
N PHE A 175 -3.48 27.68 -9.27
CA PHE A 175 -4.26 28.91 -9.15
C PHE A 175 -3.90 29.93 -10.24
N ALA A 176 -2.61 30.12 -10.52
CA ALA A 176 -2.17 31.01 -11.60
C ALA A 176 -2.74 30.60 -12.96
N ALA A 177 -2.84 29.29 -13.22
CA ALA A 177 -3.44 28.75 -14.44
C ALA A 177 -4.97 28.90 -14.50
N ALA A 178 -5.66 28.71 -13.37
CA ALA A 178 -7.13 28.67 -13.33
C ALA A 178 -7.80 30.07 -13.28
N LEU A 179 -7.18 31.03 -12.60
CA LEU A 179 -7.76 32.36 -12.35
C LEU A 179 -8.12 33.16 -13.62
N PRO A 180 -7.34 33.13 -14.73
CA PRO A 180 -7.73 33.79 -15.97
C PRO A 180 -9.09 33.33 -16.53
N GLY A 181 -9.51 32.09 -16.24
CA GLY A 181 -10.81 31.56 -16.66
C GLY A 181 -12.01 32.29 -16.06
N LEU A 182 -11.81 33.11 -15.00
CA LEU A 182 -12.87 33.90 -14.38
C LEU A 182 -13.27 35.15 -15.21
N ALA A 183 -12.43 35.57 -16.17
CA ALA A 183 -12.67 36.76 -16.98
C ALA A 183 -14.00 36.71 -17.75
N GLY A 184 -14.40 35.51 -18.21
CA GLY A 184 -15.69 35.30 -18.89
C GLY A 184 -16.92 35.60 -18.02
N ARG A 185 -16.75 35.76 -16.70
CA ARG A 185 -17.79 36.13 -15.73
C ARG A 185 -17.68 37.59 -15.25
N GLY A 186 -16.82 38.39 -15.88
CA GLY A 186 -16.57 39.78 -15.48
C GLY A 186 -15.77 39.92 -14.18
N LEU A 187 -14.97 38.90 -13.85
CA LEU A 187 -14.13 38.85 -12.65
C LEU A 187 -12.65 38.91 -13.04
N VAL A 188 -11.83 39.51 -12.18
CA VAL A 188 -10.37 39.53 -12.33
C VAL A 188 -9.77 38.71 -11.19
N GLY A 189 -9.09 37.62 -11.52
CA GLY A 189 -8.39 36.78 -10.56
C GLY A 189 -6.89 37.02 -10.57
N THR A 190 -6.26 37.17 -9.40
CA THR A 190 -4.80 37.30 -9.25
C THR A 190 -4.28 36.33 -8.19
N ALA A 191 -3.11 35.74 -8.44
CA ALA A 191 -2.37 34.93 -7.48
C ALA A 191 -0.98 35.53 -7.31
N HIS A 192 -0.64 35.93 -6.09
CA HIS A 192 0.72 36.28 -5.71
C HIS A 192 1.38 35.06 -5.06
N ILE A 193 2.43 34.54 -5.68
CA ILE A 193 3.11 33.31 -5.25
C ILE A 193 4.48 33.71 -4.71
N GLY A 194 4.70 33.50 -3.43
CA GLY A 194 6.00 33.60 -2.78
C GLY A 194 6.43 32.25 -2.19
N ASP A 195 7.65 32.22 -1.64
CA ASP A 195 8.26 30.96 -1.17
C ASP A 195 7.51 30.30 -0.01
N SER A 196 6.86 31.10 0.84
CA SER A 196 6.15 30.66 2.04
C SER A 196 4.66 30.97 2.04
N ARG A 197 4.14 31.66 1.02
CA ARG A 197 2.75 32.11 0.96
C ARG A 197 2.25 32.26 -0.48
N ILE A 198 0.99 31.89 -0.69
CA ILE A 198 0.20 32.19 -1.88
C ILE A 198 -0.96 33.10 -1.43
N ALA A 199 -1.16 34.22 -2.12
CA ALA A 199 -2.30 35.09 -1.91
C ALA A 199 -3.16 35.13 -3.18
N VAL A 200 -4.34 34.53 -3.12
CA VAL A 200 -5.34 34.53 -4.19
C VAL A 200 -6.36 35.63 -3.91
N ARG A 201 -6.61 36.49 -4.90
CA ARG A 201 -7.62 37.55 -4.85
C ARG A 201 -8.51 37.47 -6.09
N VAL A 202 -9.80 37.67 -5.90
CA VAL A 202 -10.77 37.79 -7.00
C VAL A 202 -11.53 39.09 -6.82
N GLU A 203 -11.59 39.86 -7.89
CA GLU A 203 -12.15 41.20 -7.91
C GLU A 203 -13.27 41.31 -8.94
N ARG A 204 -14.21 42.23 -8.69
CA ARG A 204 -15.23 42.68 -9.64
C ARG A 204 -15.25 44.20 -9.63
N ALA A 205 -14.98 44.81 -10.79
CA ALA A 205 -14.92 46.28 -10.92
C ALA A 205 -14.00 46.97 -9.90
N GLY A 206 -12.92 46.32 -9.47
CA GLY A 206 -11.95 46.83 -8.49
C GLY A 206 -12.24 46.46 -7.03
N ASP A 207 -13.40 45.86 -6.73
CA ASP A 207 -13.73 45.40 -5.39
C ASP A 207 -13.40 43.92 -5.20
N THR A 208 -12.63 43.57 -4.16
CA THR A 208 -12.29 42.17 -3.84
C THR A 208 -13.53 41.39 -3.36
N VAL A 209 -14.06 40.51 -4.20
CA VAL A 209 -15.22 39.66 -3.88
C VAL A 209 -14.82 38.33 -3.22
N TYR A 210 -13.55 37.93 -3.33
CA TYR A 210 -13.02 36.74 -2.65
C TYR A 210 -11.52 36.88 -2.36
N ALA A 211 -11.09 36.33 -1.23
CA ALA A 211 -9.68 36.26 -0.83
C ALA A 211 -9.37 34.93 -0.16
N LEU A 212 -8.26 34.30 -0.56
CA LEU A 212 -7.68 33.11 0.06
C LEU A 212 -6.18 33.32 0.21
N ASP A 213 -5.67 33.09 1.42
CA ASP A 213 -4.25 33.04 1.72
C ASP A 213 -3.88 31.61 2.11
N ILE A 214 -2.80 31.11 1.52
CA ILE A 214 -2.25 29.78 1.77
C ILE A 214 -0.82 29.97 2.23
N GLN A 215 -0.44 29.45 3.39
CA GLN A 215 0.89 29.73 3.96
C GLN A 215 1.48 28.52 4.68
N ARG A 216 2.81 28.53 4.81
CA ARG A 216 3.51 27.57 5.67
C ARG A 216 3.17 27.81 7.13
N GLY A 217 2.98 26.72 7.86
CA GLY A 217 2.72 26.73 9.29
C GLY A 217 1.37 27.32 9.67
N GLY A 218 0.99 27.15 10.92
CA GLY A 218 -0.27 27.66 11.46
C GLY A 218 -0.67 26.90 12.71
N ILE A 219 -1.97 26.87 13.00
CA ILE A 219 -2.51 26.19 14.18
C ILE A 219 -2.23 24.66 14.17
N GLY A 220 -1.98 24.08 13.00
CA GLY A 220 -1.67 22.65 12.84
C GLY A 220 -0.21 22.24 13.09
N GLY A 221 0.70 23.20 13.27
CA GLY A 221 2.15 23.00 13.35
C GLY A 221 2.92 23.59 12.15
N ASP A 222 4.23 23.74 12.28
CA ASP A 222 5.11 24.35 11.27
C ASP A 222 5.16 23.56 9.96
N GLU A 223 4.94 22.24 10.03
CA GLU A 223 4.98 21.31 8.91
C GLU A 223 3.67 21.30 8.07
N THR A 224 2.69 22.13 8.43
CA THR A 224 1.35 22.14 7.82
C THR A 224 1.16 23.27 6.80
N VAL A 225 0.22 23.09 5.88
CA VAL A 225 -0.24 24.16 4.97
C VAL A 225 -1.49 24.77 5.57
N ASN A 226 -1.44 26.04 5.97
CA ASN A 226 -2.57 26.76 6.55
C ASN A 226 -3.34 27.54 5.49
N PHE A 227 -4.67 27.56 5.62
CA PHE A 227 -5.59 28.24 4.73
C PHE A 227 -6.37 29.30 5.49
N VAL A 228 -6.43 30.52 4.95
CA VAL A 228 -7.20 31.63 5.52
C VAL A 228 -8.08 32.24 4.44
N VAL A 229 -9.38 32.29 4.69
CA VAL A 229 -10.39 32.79 3.76
C VAL A 229 -10.92 34.12 4.30
N GLY A 230 -11.10 35.08 3.40
CA GLY A 230 -11.65 36.40 3.72
C GLY A 230 -10.61 37.52 3.74
N ARG A 231 -11.10 38.75 3.91
CA ARG A 231 -10.23 39.94 4.07
C ARG A 231 -9.67 39.90 5.50
N HIS A 232 -8.36 40.04 5.65
CA HIS A 232 -7.71 40.11 6.96
C HIS A 232 -8.06 41.46 7.63
N ASP A 233 -9.21 41.50 8.30
CA ASP A 233 -9.52 42.55 9.27
C ASP A 233 -8.90 42.19 10.64
N PRO A 234 -8.64 43.17 11.54
CA PRO A 234 -8.01 42.94 12.85
C PRO A 234 -8.73 41.96 13.80
N GLY A 235 -9.87 41.39 13.42
CA GLY A 235 -10.62 40.36 14.16
C GLY A 235 -10.94 39.10 13.34
N SER A 236 -10.32 38.91 12.17
CA SER A 236 -10.58 37.77 11.29
C SER A 236 -9.93 36.48 11.80
N ALA A 237 -10.50 35.33 11.45
CA ALA A 237 -9.97 34.01 11.82
C ALA A 237 -8.53 33.85 11.31
N CYS A 238 -7.60 33.48 12.20
CA CYS A 238 -6.20 33.24 11.84
C CYS A 238 -6.00 31.95 11.01
N SER A 239 -7.06 31.12 10.88
CA SER A 239 -7.09 29.87 10.12
C SER A 239 -8.53 29.46 9.85
N ASN A 240 -8.84 29.11 8.60
CA ASN A 240 -10.08 28.46 8.19
C ASN A 240 -9.88 26.94 7.97
N GLY A 241 -8.64 26.48 8.03
CA GLY A 241 -8.27 25.07 7.98
C GLY A 241 -6.77 24.91 7.77
N TRP A 242 -6.27 23.70 7.95
CA TRP A 242 -4.88 23.35 7.64
C TRP A 242 -4.79 21.92 7.13
N ALA A 243 -3.80 21.67 6.29
CA ALA A 243 -3.49 20.36 5.75
C ALA A 243 -2.14 19.87 6.27
N ARG A 244 -2.11 18.66 6.82
CA ARG A 244 -0.87 18.00 7.27
C ARG A 244 -0.43 16.96 6.23
N PRO A 245 0.84 17.00 5.76
CA PRO A 245 1.39 15.93 4.95
C PRO A 245 1.42 14.59 5.69
N VAL A 246 0.88 13.55 5.07
CA VAL A 246 0.82 12.18 5.60
C VAL A 246 1.32 11.18 4.58
N HIS A 247 1.83 10.05 5.06
CA HIS A 247 2.20 8.90 4.25
C HIS A 247 1.36 7.71 4.68
N ASP A 248 0.55 7.18 3.78
CA ASP A 248 -0.21 5.98 4.00
C ASP A 248 0.70 4.77 3.81
N THR A 249 1.04 4.11 4.92
CA THR A 249 1.92 2.95 4.90
C THR A 249 1.30 1.71 4.23
N ALA A 250 -0.04 1.63 4.14
CA ALA A 250 -0.72 0.51 3.49
C ALA A 250 -0.68 0.63 1.96
N THR A 251 -0.82 1.84 1.42
CA THR A 251 -0.84 2.10 -0.03
C THR A 251 0.48 2.65 -0.57
N GLY A 252 1.38 3.09 0.30
CA GLY A 252 2.61 3.81 -0.05
C GLY A 252 2.36 5.24 -0.57
N ALA A 253 1.11 5.72 -0.54
CA ALA A 253 0.74 7.01 -1.10
C ALA A 253 1.03 8.16 -0.13
N THR A 254 1.45 9.30 -0.68
CA THR A 254 1.55 10.56 0.05
C THR A 254 0.28 11.39 -0.15
N GLY A 255 -0.20 12.02 0.92
CA GLY A 255 -1.40 12.84 0.88
C GLY A 255 -1.40 13.95 1.92
N PHE A 256 -2.53 14.65 2.00
CA PHE A 256 -2.74 15.81 2.84
C PHE A 256 -4.00 15.58 3.67
N GLU A 257 -3.82 15.33 4.97
CA GLU A 257 -4.91 15.27 5.93
C GLU A 257 -5.39 16.70 6.20
N LEU A 258 -6.54 17.06 5.64
CA LEU A 258 -7.16 18.37 5.79
C LEU A 258 -8.07 18.40 7.03
N HIS A 259 -7.79 19.35 7.90
CA HIS A 259 -8.62 19.74 9.04
C HIS A 259 -9.39 20.99 8.64
N ASP A 260 -10.67 20.84 8.31
CA ASP A 260 -11.53 21.93 7.84
C ASP A 260 -12.27 22.61 9.01
N LEU A 261 -11.96 23.89 9.27
CA LEU A 261 -12.67 24.71 10.27
C LEU A 261 -13.76 25.62 9.66
N SER A 262 -13.81 25.74 8.34
CA SER A 262 -14.76 26.56 7.55
C SER A 262 -14.30 26.78 6.11
N LEU A 263 -13.09 26.33 5.74
CA LEU A 263 -12.49 26.41 4.42
C LEU A 263 -13.42 25.90 3.32
N LEU A 264 -13.83 24.63 3.38
CA LEU A 264 -14.72 24.03 2.37
C LEU A 264 -16.20 24.14 2.74
N GLY A 265 -16.51 24.81 3.86
CA GLY A 265 -17.88 25.01 4.32
C GLY A 265 -18.51 23.76 4.96
N ARG A 266 -17.69 22.78 5.38
CA ARG A 266 -18.13 21.59 6.12
C ARG A 266 -17.22 21.38 7.31
N ALA A 267 -17.74 21.54 8.52
CA ALA A 267 -17.06 21.03 9.71
C ALA A 267 -17.22 19.50 9.70
N ALA A 268 -16.27 18.81 9.09
CA ALA A 268 -16.25 17.36 8.96
C ALA A 268 -15.00 16.79 9.61
N GLU A 269 -15.04 15.49 9.88
CA GLU A 269 -13.85 14.73 10.27
C GLU A 269 -12.71 14.95 9.25
N PRO A 270 -11.43 14.90 9.70
CA PRO A 270 -10.30 15.06 8.82
C PRO A 270 -10.37 14.11 7.62
N ARG A 271 -9.98 14.61 6.45
CA ARG A 271 -9.99 13.83 5.20
C ARG A 271 -8.65 13.96 4.50
N THR A 272 -8.18 12.86 3.94
CA THR A 272 -6.96 12.84 3.14
C THR A 272 -7.27 13.20 1.69
N TYR A 273 -6.49 14.12 1.13
CA TYR A 273 -6.53 14.52 -0.26
C TYR A 273 -5.14 14.32 -0.88
N SER A 274 -5.09 13.92 -2.15
CA SER A 274 -3.93 14.22 -3.01
C SER A 274 -3.81 15.74 -3.22
N ARG A 275 -2.69 16.22 -3.80
CA ARG A 275 -2.52 17.65 -4.09
C ARG A 275 -3.53 18.13 -5.14
N GLU A 276 -3.80 17.28 -6.11
CA GLU A 276 -4.74 17.45 -7.20
C GLU A 276 -6.18 17.57 -6.68
N GLU A 277 -6.57 16.65 -5.79
CA GLU A 277 -7.91 16.68 -5.17
C GLU A 277 -8.06 17.88 -4.22
N LEU A 278 -7.00 18.23 -3.48
CA LEU A 278 -7.02 19.41 -2.61
C LEU A 278 -7.20 20.70 -3.41
N PHE A 279 -6.47 20.87 -4.52
CA PHE A 279 -6.68 21.98 -5.43
C PHE A 279 -8.12 22.00 -5.97
N THR A 280 -8.61 20.85 -6.43
CA THR A 280 -9.96 20.73 -6.99
C THR A 280 -11.02 21.16 -5.97
N ALA A 281 -10.92 20.66 -4.73
CA ALA A 281 -11.83 21.02 -3.66
C ALA A 281 -11.79 22.52 -3.31
N LEU A 282 -10.59 23.12 -3.25
CA LEU A 282 -10.42 24.56 -3.05
C LEU A 282 -11.04 25.36 -4.19
N TRP A 283 -10.79 24.97 -5.45
CA TRP A 283 -11.29 25.68 -6.63
C TRP A 283 -12.82 25.60 -6.75
N GLU A 284 -13.40 24.43 -6.52
CA GLU A 284 -14.85 24.24 -6.44
C GLU A 284 -15.46 25.14 -5.37
N ARG A 285 -14.80 25.26 -4.21
CA ARG A 285 -15.25 26.16 -3.15
C ARG A 285 -15.22 27.64 -3.59
N ILE A 286 -14.13 28.10 -4.21
CA ILE A 286 -14.02 29.47 -4.73
C ILE A 286 -15.16 29.75 -5.72
N THR A 287 -15.32 28.87 -6.71
CA THR A 287 -16.33 29.05 -7.77
C THR A 287 -17.77 29.01 -7.23
N ALA A 288 -18.05 28.16 -6.25
CA ALA A 288 -19.35 28.10 -5.58
C ALA A 288 -19.67 29.39 -4.81
N VAL A 289 -18.69 29.92 -4.05
CA VAL A 289 -18.87 31.19 -3.33
C VAL A 289 -19.12 32.33 -4.32
N LEU A 290 -18.28 32.46 -5.35
CA LEU A 290 -18.45 33.48 -6.39
C LEU A 290 -19.83 33.38 -7.07
N ALA A 291 -20.29 32.17 -7.39
CA ALA A 291 -21.62 31.98 -7.98
C ALA A 291 -22.77 32.42 -7.05
N SER A 292 -22.60 32.30 -5.73
CA SER A 292 -23.59 32.75 -4.75
C SER A 292 -23.58 34.26 -4.52
N THR A 293 -22.40 34.89 -4.54
CA THR A 293 -22.22 36.34 -4.29
C THR A 293 -22.66 37.21 -5.48
N LEU A 294 -22.69 36.64 -6.68
CA LEU A 294 -23.02 37.37 -7.93
C LEU A 294 -24.50 37.27 -8.33
N ARG A 295 -25.35 36.64 -7.51
CA ARG A 295 -26.81 36.59 -7.71
C ARG A 295 -27.48 37.89 -7.30
#